data_AF-A0A1B6KP86-F1
#
_entry.id   AF-A0A1B6KP86-F1
#
_cell.length_a   1.000
_cell.length_b   1.000
_cell.length_c   1.000
_cell.angle_alpha   90.00
_cell.angle_beta   90.00
_cell.angle_gamma   90.00
#
_symmetry.space_group_name_H-M   'P 1'
#
loop_
_entity.id
_entity.type
_entity.pdbx_description
1 polymer ?
#
loop_
_entity_poly.entity_id
_entity_poly.type
_entity_poly.pdbx_seq_one_letter_code
_entity_poly.pdbx_strand_id
1 'polypeptide(L)'
;LRTYFVNPAIKKHYYSLSKYMGAHLAMSYCRSAPVVLERYWHDQAAYVMAKSFEGLIPENSSLYDFPKDLLVPDIMFFVNGALNQNIHNETTAARYMHNDLANKIAAVYRRMRSPSLFEIGPPGLPKPMVLQIMNVIDKVKHQFLPKPIHRPIWRS
;
A
#
# COMPACT_ATOMS: atom_id res chain seq x y z
N LEU A 1 18.27 -9.03 6.90
CA LEU A 1 16.99 -9.31 7.62
C LEU A 1 16.09 -10.33 6.91
N ARG A 2 15.85 -10.23 5.60
CA ARG A 2 15.04 -11.22 4.83
C ARG A 2 15.57 -12.67 4.89
N THR A 3 16.88 -12.80 5.14
CA THR A 3 17.65 -14.04 5.31
C THR A 3 17.64 -14.62 6.72
N TYR A 4 17.23 -13.85 7.74
CA TYR A 4 17.34 -14.26 9.15
C TYR A 4 16.10 -15.00 9.67
N PHE A 5 14.93 -14.76 9.07
CA PHE A 5 13.70 -15.50 9.40
C PHE A 5 13.46 -16.60 8.37
N VAL A 6 13.95 -17.81 8.70
CA VAL A 6 13.73 -19.03 7.89
C VAL A 6 12.26 -19.45 7.93
N ASN A 7 11.59 -19.27 9.07
CA ASN A 7 10.17 -19.61 9.23
C ASN A 7 9.25 -18.57 8.54
N PRO A 8 8.42 -18.96 7.56
CA PRO A 8 7.51 -18.06 6.85
C PRO A 8 6.48 -17.37 7.75
N ALA A 9 6.01 -18.04 8.81
CA ALA A 9 5.01 -17.50 9.74
C ALA A 9 5.60 -16.35 10.55
N ILE A 10 6.80 -16.52 11.12
CA ILE A 10 7.50 -15.47 11.88
C ILE A 10 7.72 -14.23 11.00
N LYS A 11 8.12 -14.45 9.75
CA LYS A 11 8.31 -13.38 8.77
C LYS A 11 7.01 -12.60 8.50
N LYS A 12 5.87 -13.28 8.37
CA LYS A 12 4.55 -12.64 8.18
C LYS A 12 4.18 -11.78 9.39
N HIS A 13 4.35 -12.30 10.61
CA HIS A 13 4.08 -11.56 11.84
C HIS A 13 4.99 -10.34 11.99
N TYR A 14 6.29 -10.49 11.72
CA TYR A 14 7.23 -9.37 11.73
C TYR A 14 6.83 -8.27 10.74
N TYR A 15 6.49 -8.63 9.49
CA TYR A 15 6.03 -7.65 8.52
C TYR A 15 4.76 -6.94 8.99
N SER A 16 3.82 -7.68 9.58
CA SER A 16 2.59 -7.08 10.09
C SER A 16 2.92 -6.07 11.21
N LEU A 17 3.71 -6.48 12.20
CA LEU A 17 4.16 -5.61 13.30
C LEU A 17 4.87 -4.35 12.79
N SER A 18 5.71 -4.48 11.76
CA SER A 18 6.40 -3.33 11.17
C SER A 18 5.42 -2.29 10.58
N LYS A 19 4.27 -2.73 10.04
CA LYS A 19 3.23 -1.81 9.54
C LYS A 19 2.57 -1.05 10.68
N TYR A 20 2.26 -1.74 11.79
CA TYR A 20 1.71 -1.10 13.00
C TYR A 20 2.68 -0.11 13.62
N MET A 21 3.97 -0.45 13.67
CA MET A 21 5.00 0.47 14.17
C MET A 21 5.09 1.72 13.28
N GLY A 22 5.08 1.55 11.95
CA GLY A 22 5.03 2.67 11.00
C GLY A 22 3.79 3.53 11.15
N ALA A 23 2.62 2.91 11.37
CA ALA A 23 1.35 3.60 11.64
C ALA A 23 1.44 4.46 12.92
N HIS A 24 1.98 3.89 13.98
CA HIS A 24 2.15 4.57 15.26
C HIS A 24 3.13 5.75 15.16
N LEU A 25 4.26 5.57 14.48
CA LEU A 25 5.19 6.66 14.20
C LEU A 25 4.53 7.75 13.36
N ALA A 26 3.84 7.39 12.27
CA ALA A 26 3.12 8.35 11.45
C ALA A 26 2.08 9.15 12.26
N MET A 27 1.38 8.51 13.20
CA MET A 27 0.42 9.17 14.09
C MET A 27 1.07 10.22 15.01
N SER A 28 2.33 10.01 15.43
CA SER A 28 3.08 11.01 16.21
C SER A 28 3.53 12.20 15.38
N TYR A 29 3.90 11.99 14.11
CA TYR A 29 4.46 13.04 13.23
C TYR A 29 3.42 13.75 12.38
N CYS A 30 2.28 13.12 12.05
CA CYS A 30 1.25 13.70 11.19
C CYS A 30 0.57 14.96 11.77
N ARG A 31 0.93 15.32 13.01
CA ARG A 31 0.48 16.54 13.69
C ARG A 31 1.28 17.78 13.27
N SER A 32 2.56 17.61 12.97
CA SER A 32 3.48 18.72 12.65
C SER A 32 3.85 18.79 11.18
N ALA A 33 3.85 17.64 10.48
CA ALA A 33 4.28 17.56 9.10
C ALA A 33 3.53 16.46 8.32
N PRO A 34 3.41 16.61 6.99
CA PRO A 34 2.96 15.51 6.14
C PRO A 34 3.92 14.32 6.26
N VAL A 35 3.37 13.11 6.37
CA VAL A 35 4.15 11.87 6.48
C VAL A 35 3.96 11.04 5.22
N VAL A 36 5.06 10.64 4.59
CA VAL A 36 5.06 9.72 3.45
C VAL A 36 5.55 8.37 3.93
N LEU A 37 4.76 7.32 3.70
CA LEU A 37 5.12 5.94 4.04
C LEU A 37 5.23 5.10 2.77
N GLU A 38 6.32 4.35 2.64
CA GLU A 38 6.44 3.31 1.63
C GLU A 38 5.81 2.00 2.14
N ARG A 39 5.05 1.30 1.27
CA ARG A 39 4.50 -0.03 1.53
C ARG A 39 3.75 -0.12 2.85
N TYR A 40 2.54 0.41 2.92
CA TYR A 40 1.72 0.35 4.13
C TYR A 40 0.92 -0.97 4.23
N TRP A 41 -0.26 -0.97 4.84
CA TRP A 41 -1.09 -2.16 5.03
C TRP A 41 -1.43 -2.89 3.71
N HIS A 42 -1.80 -2.13 2.67
CA HIS A 42 -2.22 -2.69 1.39
C HIS A 42 -1.14 -3.57 0.72
N ASP A 43 0.15 -3.23 0.89
CA ASP A 43 1.26 -4.00 0.31
C ASP A 43 1.29 -5.44 0.81
N GLN A 44 1.13 -5.62 2.13
CA GLN A 44 1.11 -6.95 2.72
C GLN A 44 -0.25 -7.64 2.55
N ALA A 45 -1.35 -6.92 2.73
CA ALA A 45 -2.70 -7.45 2.61
C ALA A 45 -2.96 -7.98 1.20
N ALA A 46 -2.66 -7.18 0.16
CA ALA A 46 -2.84 -7.57 -1.23
C ALA A 46 -1.98 -8.77 -1.61
N TYR A 47 -0.72 -8.82 -1.16
CA TYR A 47 0.17 -9.95 -1.40
C TYR A 47 -0.38 -11.25 -0.78
N VAL A 48 -0.85 -11.19 0.48
CA VAL A 48 -1.41 -12.36 1.17
C VAL A 48 -2.71 -12.82 0.51
N MET A 49 -3.61 -11.91 0.17
CA MET A 49 -4.86 -12.24 -0.52
C MET A 49 -4.59 -12.85 -1.90
N ALA A 50 -3.67 -12.29 -2.68
CA ALA A 50 -3.34 -12.82 -3.99
C ALA A 50 -2.71 -14.22 -3.91
N LYS A 51 -1.86 -14.46 -2.90
CA LYS A 51 -1.14 -15.73 -2.72
C LYS A 51 -1.97 -16.84 -2.08
N SER A 52 -2.86 -16.51 -1.13
CA SER A 52 -3.55 -17.51 -0.30
C SER A 52 -4.83 -18.05 -0.92
N PHE A 53 -5.46 -17.32 -1.84
CA PHE A 53 -6.67 -17.76 -2.52
C PHE A 53 -6.29 -18.22 -3.93
N GLU A 54 -7.00 -19.18 -4.52
CA GLU A 54 -6.77 -19.59 -5.92
C GLU A 54 -7.32 -18.56 -6.91
N GLY A 55 -8.49 -17.97 -6.60
CA GLY A 55 -9.09 -16.87 -7.35
C GLY A 55 -9.02 -15.53 -6.63
N LEU A 56 -9.76 -14.54 -7.14
CA LEU A 56 -10.01 -13.29 -6.43
C LEU A 56 -11.13 -13.50 -5.39
N ILE A 57 -10.99 -12.86 -4.25
CA ILE A 57 -12.03 -12.84 -3.21
C ILE A 57 -13.27 -12.12 -3.76
N PRO A 58 -14.50 -12.54 -3.40
CA PRO A 58 -15.72 -11.83 -3.78
C PRO A 58 -15.67 -10.34 -3.45
N GLU A 59 -16.10 -9.49 -4.38
CA GLU A 59 -15.97 -8.03 -4.28
C GLU A 59 -16.69 -7.41 -3.08
N ASN A 60 -17.73 -8.08 -2.58
CA ASN A 60 -18.48 -7.69 -1.39
C ASN A 60 -17.83 -8.12 -0.07
N SER A 61 -16.71 -8.85 -0.10
CA SER A 61 -16.04 -9.32 1.12
C SER A 61 -15.50 -8.17 1.97
N SER A 62 -15.67 -8.29 3.29
CA SER A 62 -15.10 -7.37 4.28
C SER A 62 -13.58 -7.46 4.37
N LEU A 63 -12.96 -8.48 3.76
CA LEU A 63 -11.50 -8.61 3.70
C LEU A 63 -10.85 -7.45 2.93
N TYR A 64 -11.59 -6.78 2.05
CA TYR A 64 -11.12 -5.62 1.31
C TYR A 64 -11.17 -4.32 2.12
N ASP A 65 -11.84 -4.30 3.28
CA ASP A 65 -11.97 -3.10 4.09
C ASP A 65 -10.68 -2.79 4.85
N PHE A 66 -10.37 -1.50 4.94
CA PHE A 66 -9.23 -1.05 5.74
C PHE A 66 -9.40 -1.38 7.23
N PRO A 67 -8.35 -1.87 7.90
CA PRO A 67 -8.40 -2.18 9.32
C PRO A 67 -8.68 -0.95 10.18
N LYS A 68 -9.64 -1.06 11.10
CA LYS A 68 -10.12 0.07 11.95
C LYS A 68 -9.10 0.54 12.98
N ASP A 69 -8.11 -0.28 13.29
CA ASP A 69 -7.06 -0.07 14.28
C ASP A 69 -5.79 0.58 13.72
N LEU A 70 -5.66 0.69 12.39
CA LEU A 70 -4.57 1.44 11.77
C LEU A 70 -4.96 2.87 11.44
N LEU A 71 -3.95 3.74 11.45
CA LEU A 71 -4.08 5.09 10.92
C LEU A 71 -4.41 5.02 9.42
N VAL A 72 -5.59 5.48 9.04
CA VAL A 72 -6.02 5.57 7.63
C VAL A 72 -5.27 6.70 6.95
N PRO A 73 -4.50 6.44 5.87
CA PRO A 73 -3.85 7.49 5.08
C PRO A 73 -4.88 8.40 4.41
N ASP A 74 -4.56 9.67 4.17
CA ASP A 74 -5.45 10.57 3.39
C ASP A 74 -5.48 10.22 1.91
N ILE A 75 -4.35 9.74 1.40
CA ILE A 75 -4.17 9.35 0.01
C ILE A 75 -3.23 8.14 -0.08
N MET A 76 -3.48 7.28 -1.06
CA MET A 76 -2.59 6.17 -1.38
C MET A 76 -2.27 6.15 -2.87
N PHE A 77 -1.01 5.84 -3.19
CA PHE A 77 -0.54 5.67 -4.56
C PHE A 77 -0.15 4.22 -4.80
N PHE A 78 -0.69 3.62 -5.86
CA PHE A 78 -0.25 2.31 -6.34
C PHE A 78 0.53 2.50 -7.64
N VAL A 79 1.85 2.35 -7.57
CA VAL A 79 2.72 2.41 -8.74
C VAL A 79 2.64 1.05 -9.44
N ASN A 80 1.80 0.95 -10.46
CA ASN A 80 1.56 -0.33 -11.12
C ASN A 80 2.59 -0.61 -12.21
N GLY A 81 3.50 -1.54 -11.91
CA GLY A 81 4.53 -1.99 -12.83
C GLY A 81 4.01 -2.74 -14.06
N ALA A 82 2.82 -3.35 -13.98
CA ALA A 82 2.22 -4.11 -15.06
C ALA A 82 1.61 -3.22 -16.17
N LEU A 83 1.48 -1.90 -15.94
CA LEU A 83 0.98 -0.97 -16.96
C LEU A 83 2.00 -0.67 -18.07
N ASN A 84 3.26 -1.11 -17.95
CA ASN A 84 4.25 -0.90 -19.01
C ASN A 84 4.50 -2.15 -19.85
N GLN A 85 3.96 -2.17 -21.06
CA GLN A 85 4.31 -3.17 -22.08
C GLN A 85 5.62 -2.82 -22.82
N ASN A 86 6.10 -1.58 -22.72
CA ASN A 86 7.19 -1.03 -23.55
C ASN A 86 8.48 -0.71 -22.79
N ILE A 87 8.54 -0.86 -21.47
CA ILE A 87 9.80 -0.70 -20.72
C ILE A 87 10.48 -2.05 -20.56
N HIS A 88 11.40 -2.33 -21.48
CA HIS A 88 12.48 -3.31 -21.32
C HIS A 88 13.45 -2.90 -20.21
N ASN A 89 12.97 -2.79 -18.98
CA ASN A 89 13.85 -3.02 -17.83
C ASN A 89 13.81 -4.52 -17.61
N GLU A 90 14.77 -5.24 -18.20
CA GLU A 90 14.89 -6.72 -18.21
C GLU A 90 14.68 -7.35 -16.81
N THR A 91 14.95 -6.60 -15.74
CA THR A 91 14.86 -7.09 -14.36
C THR A 91 13.47 -6.95 -13.71
N THR A 92 12.61 -6.05 -14.18
CA THR A 92 11.38 -5.66 -13.48
C THR A 92 10.13 -5.91 -14.34
N ALA A 93 10.09 -5.42 -15.57
CA ALA A 93 8.92 -5.63 -16.44
C ALA A 93 8.75 -7.11 -16.82
N ALA A 94 9.82 -7.81 -17.19
CA ALA A 94 9.78 -9.25 -17.48
C ALA A 94 9.33 -10.11 -16.28
N ARG A 95 9.60 -9.67 -15.04
CA ARG A 95 9.14 -10.35 -13.81
C ARG A 95 7.67 -10.12 -13.48
N TYR A 96 7.03 -9.09 -14.04
CA TYR A 96 5.66 -8.71 -13.72
C TYR A 96 4.69 -8.94 -14.90
N MET A 97 5.15 -8.90 -16.16
CA MET A 97 4.31 -9.12 -17.34
C MET A 97 3.83 -10.57 -17.52
N HIS A 98 4.55 -11.55 -16.97
CA HIS A 98 4.18 -12.97 -17.00
C HIS A 98 3.91 -13.57 -15.62
N ASN A 99 3.67 -12.72 -14.62
CA ASN A 99 3.48 -13.18 -13.26
C ASN A 99 2.01 -13.04 -12.89
N ASP A 100 1.27 -14.14 -12.95
CA ASP A 100 -0.14 -14.22 -12.56
C ASP A 100 -0.38 -13.63 -11.16
N LEU A 101 0.60 -13.77 -10.26
CA LEU A 101 0.53 -13.18 -8.93
C LEU A 101 0.51 -11.64 -8.98
N ALA A 102 1.25 -11.02 -9.89
CA ALA A 102 1.31 -9.56 -10.02
C ALA A 102 0.00 -9.00 -10.56
N ASN A 103 -0.55 -9.63 -11.59
CA ASN A 103 -1.87 -9.29 -12.13
C ASN A 103 -2.95 -9.45 -11.07
N LYS A 104 -2.86 -10.51 -10.27
CA LYS A 104 -3.77 -10.76 -9.16
C LYS A 104 -3.61 -9.74 -8.03
N ILE A 105 -2.39 -9.35 -7.68
CA ILE A 105 -2.14 -8.27 -6.70
C ILE A 105 -2.77 -6.97 -7.20
N ALA A 106 -2.58 -6.59 -8.47
CA ALA A 106 -3.18 -5.40 -9.05
C ALA A 106 -4.72 -5.45 -9.00
N ALA A 107 -5.32 -6.59 -9.34
CA ALA A 107 -6.75 -6.81 -9.24
C ALA A 107 -7.26 -6.73 -7.78
N VAL A 108 -6.49 -7.24 -6.83
CA VAL A 108 -6.81 -7.09 -5.39
C VAL A 108 -6.75 -5.62 -4.98
N TYR A 109 -5.69 -4.88 -5.32
CA TYR A 109 -5.57 -3.45 -5.02
C TYR A 109 -6.77 -2.64 -5.50
N ARG A 110 -7.27 -2.92 -6.71
CA ARG A 110 -8.45 -2.24 -7.27
C ARG A 110 -9.76 -2.56 -6.53
N ARG A 111 -9.82 -3.68 -5.79
CA ARG A 111 -10.98 -4.09 -4.97
C ARG A 111 -10.88 -3.63 -3.52
N MET A 112 -9.69 -3.27 -3.04
CA MET A 112 -9.48 -2.79 -1.67
C MET A 112 -10.19 -1.45 -1.46
N ARG A 113 -10.82 -1.29 -0.30
CA ARG A 113 -11.64 -0.13 0.05
C ARG A 113 -10.98 0.69 1.12
N SER A 114 -10.95 2.01 0.90
CA SER A 114 -10.39 3.02 1.80
C SER A 114 -8.89 2.83 2.08
N PRO A 115 -8.05 3.86 1.93
CA PRO A 115 -8.34 5.22 1.45
C PRO A 115 -8.42 5.29 -0.08
N SER A 116 -8.62 6.48 -0.62
CA SER A 116 -8.60 6.73 -2.08
C SER A 116 -7.27 6.26 -2.68
N LEU A 117 -7.36 5.27 -3.57
CA LEU A 117 -6.24 4.70 -4.28
C LEU A 117 -6.07 5.35 -5.65
N PHE A 118 -4.91 5.95 -5.89
CA PHE A 118 -4.54 6.48 -7.19
C PHE A 118 -3.52 5.55 -7.83
N GLU A 119 -3.93 4.86 -8.89
CA GLU A 119 -3.05 4.04 -9.70
C GLU A 119 -2.17 4.96 -10.56
N ILE A 120 -0.86 4.94 -10.30
CA ILE A 120 0.15 5.68 -11.05
C ILE A 120 0.73 4.73 -12.09
N GLY A 121 0.70 5.16 -13.35
CA GLY A 121 1.11 4.32 -14.46
C GLY A 121 1.86 5.06 -15.57
N PRO A 122 2.51 4.30 -16.45
CA PRO A 122 3.32 3.12 -16.11
C PRO A 122 4.63 3.56 -15.40
N PRO A 123 5.42 2.65 -14.78
CA PRO A 123 6.68 3.01 -14.14
C PRO A 123 7.69 3.54 -15.16
N GLY A 124 7.64 4.83 -15.46
CA GLY A 124 8.60 5.51 -16.32
C GLY A 124 9.83 5.96 -15.55
N LEU A 125 10.50 6.99 -16.07
CA LEU A 125 11.55 7.68 -15.33
C LEU A 125 10.98 8.24 -14.00
N PRO A 126 11.79 8.34 -12.93
CA PRO A 126 11.33 8.84 -11.63
C PRO A 126 10.65 10.22 -11.70
N LYS A 127 11.18 11.13 -12.53
CA LYS A 127 10.71 12.52 -12.62
C LYS A 127 9.24 12.63 -13.09
N PRO A 128 8.83 12.04 -14.23
CA PRO A 128 7.42 11.98 -14.62
C PRO A 128 6.47 11.42 -13.55
N MET A 129 6.86 10.34 -12.87
CA MET A 129 6.03 9.73 -11.84
C MET A 129 5.82 10.65 -10.64
N VAL A 130 6.90 11.30 -10.18
CA VAL A 130 6.81 12.30 -9.10
C VAL A 130 5.89 13.44 -9.50
N LEU A 131 5.99 13.94 -10.74
CA LEU A 131 5.08 15.00 -11.22
C LEU A 131 3.62 14.55 -11.24
N GLN A 132 3.33 13.33 -11.65
CA GLN A 132 1.97 12.77 -11.59
C GLN A 132 1.46 12.70 -10.15
N ILE A 133 2.28 12.20 -9.22
CA ILE A 133 1.95 12.12 -7.79
C ILE A 133 1.66 13.52 -7.23
N MET A 134 2.54 14.49 -7.50
CA MET A 134 2.38 15.87 -7.03
C MET A 134 1.10 16.51 -7.59
N ASN A 135 0.81 16.32 -8.88
CA ASN A 135 -0.43 16.81 -9.48
C ASN A 135 -1.69 16.24 -8.83
N VAL A 136 -1.65 14.98 -8.38
CA VAL A 136 -2.76 14.39 -7.63
C VAL A 136 -2.85 15.00 -6.24
N ILE A 137 -1.72 15.10 -5.52
CA ILE A 137 -1.68 15.71 -4.18
C ILE A 137 -2.24 17.14 -4.22
N ASP A 138 -1.83 17.95 -5.18
CA ASP A 138 -2.30 19.34 -5.30
C ASP A 138 -3.81 19.44 -5.51
N LYS A 139 -4.42 18.47 -6.20
CA LYS A 139 -5.87 18.42 -6.41
C LYS A 139 -6.63 18.01 -5.15
N VAL A 140 -6.06 17.11 -4.34
CA VAL A 140 -6.78 16.50 -3.21
C VAL A 140 -6.41 17.10 -1.85
N LYS A 141 -5.30 17.83 -1.72
CA LYS A 141 -4.79 18.32 -0.44
C LYS A 141 -5.78 19.18 0.34
N HIS A 142 -6.68 19.86 -0.37
CA HIS A 142 -7.73 20.68 0.22
C HIS A 142 -8.81 19.88 0.95
N GLN A 143 -8.92 18.57 0.68
CA GLN A 143 -9.88 17.66 1.31
C GLN A 143 -9.32 16.97 2.55
N PHE A 144 -8.01 17.14 2.84
CA PHE A 144 -7.37 16.46 3.96
C PHE A 144 -7.85 17.05 5.28
N LEU A 145 -8.44 16.19 6.11
CA LEU A 145 -8.91 16.57 7.43
C LEU A 145 -7.78 16.38 8.46
N PRO A 146 -7.73 17.24 9.50
CA PRO A 146 -6.84 17.01 10.61
C PRO A 146 -7.11 15.64 11.23
N LYS A 147 -6.06 14.85 11.44
CA LYS A 147 -6.20 13.49 12.01
C LYS A 147 -6.70 13.56 13.46
N PRO A 148 -7.56 12.60 13.86
CA PRO A 148 -8.16 12.60 15.20
C PRO A 148 -7.11 12.52 16.30
N ILE A 149 -7.40 13.16 17.44
CA ILE A 149 -6.59 13.09 18.64
C ILE A 149 -6.75 11.68 19.25
N HIS A 150 -5.85 10.77 18.93
CA HIS A 150 -5.82 9.48 19.63
C HIS A 150 -5.27 9.69 21.04
N ARG A 151 -6.10 9.43 22.06
CA ARG A 151 -5.65 9.35 23.45
C ARG A 151 -4.90 8.02 23.62
N PRO A 152 -3.69 8.01 24.21
CA PRO A 152 -2.99 6.75 24.46
C PRO A 152 -3.82 5.85 25.38
N ILE A 153 -3.89 4.57 25.00
CA ILE A 153 -4.69 3.52 25.67
C ILE A 153 -4.25 3.31 27.14
N TRP A 154 -3.07 3.79 27.54
CA TRP A 154 -2.51 3.63 28.88
C TRP A 154 -3.03 4.65 29.93
N ARG A 155 -4.07 5.43 29.61
CA ARG A 155 -4.78 6.30 30.57
C ARG A 155 -6.20 5.77 30.79
N SER A 156 -6.31 4.66 31.51
CA SER A 156 -7.55 4.11 32.08
C SER A 156 -7.23 3.50 33.43
#